data_AF-A0A9W8PV39-F1
#
_entry.id   AF-A0A9W8PV39-F1
#
_cell.length_a   1.000
_cell.length_b   1.000
_cell.length_c   1.000
_cell.angle_alpha   90.00
_cell.angle_beta   90.00
_cell.angle_gamma   90.00
#
_symmetry.space_group_name_H-M   'P 1'
#
loop_
_entity.id
_entity.type
_entity.pdbx_description
1 polymer ?
#
loop_
_entity_poly.entity_id
_entity_poly.type
_entity_poly.pdbx_seq_one_letter_code
_entity_poly.pdbx_strand_id
1 'polypeptide(L)'
;MNLTDDSFALRSTMLFAGMHFWYEYGNLEPFETTFLHHRVQVMSYIKTWIAADSHKCDTLIIRLMATLVFTEICNGEMLAAQTHVGGILAIIENADKNRDYEELAPRSTDQELSYRYLGMAYAYIYGLNNLLRGICRFGSSKPVYTAKELVQMIYTWHKAGAVESWTLKLGVLRLFPFFLSPLPHRATLNNADGRSLVKFLRQFTSEIEDVTSERSIISANEGFERFWRRGPGSELLEEWVLAHFESISVKKEGTGSSSPPQSSYETPWGALVTASLVYLQTILAVTEPFDERMHKYTITLFHQDMVVFLSETRAPGNPFLLWLLLMGLVGCHTSSKDEANSTIHPSTEFFQTAVRRQSREMAILCWPQALESLAEVVWPTSHGRGGFVEKVWERAVSTEY
;
A
#
# COMPACT_ATOMS: atom_id res chain seq x y z
N MET A 1 8.98 25.89 -7.79
CA MET A 1 8.39 25.61 -9.11
C MET A 1 6.90 25.85 -8.97
N ASN A 2 6.33 26.80 -9.71
CA ASN A 2 4.89 27.08 -9.61
C ASN A 2 4.13 25.96 -10.31
N LEU A 3 3.04 25.47 -9.69
CA LEU A 3 2.21 24.38 -10.22
C LEU A 3 1.63 24.67 -11.62
N THR A 4 1.55 25.94 -12.00
CA THR A 4 1.04 26.42 -13.30
C THR A 4 2.03 26.26 -14.45
N ASP A 5 3.32 26.09 -14.16
CA ASP A 5 4.38 26.03 -15.18
C ASP A 5 4.58 24.59 -15.71
N ASP A 6 4.10 23.59 -14.97
CA ASP A 6 4.05 22.18 -15.41
C ASP A 6 2.63 21.81 -15.83
N SER A 7 2.42 21.70 -17.14
CA SER A 7 1.12 21.34 -17.71
C SER A 7 0.61 19.97 -17.23
N PHE A 8 1.47 19.06 -16.80
CA PHE A 8 1.08 17.76 -16.26
C PHE A 8 0.68 17.86 -14.79
N ALA A 9 1.44 18.60 -13.99
CA ALA A 9 1.06 18.88 -12.61
C ALA A 9 -0.29 19.62 -12.54
N LEU A 10 -0.53 20.57 -13.45
CA LEU A 10 -1.82 21.24 -13.57
C LEU A 10 -2.95 20.26 -13.89
N ARG A 11 -2.76 19.36 -14.86
CA ARG A 11 -3.77 18.34 -15.22
C ARG A 11 -4.07 17.42 -14.07
N SER A 12 -3.06 16.88 -13.40
CA SER A 12 -3.27 16.03 -12.21
C SER A 12 -4.00 16.79 -11.11
N THR A 13 -3.64 18.05 -10.87
CA THR A 13 -4.31 18.90 -9.88
C THR A 13 -5.77 19.14 -10.22
N MET A 14 -6.11 19.41 -11.49
CA MET A 14 -7.49 19.60 -11.91
C MET A 14 -8.31 18.32 -11.79
N LEU A 15 -7.71 17.16 -12.07
CA LEU A 15 -8.35 15.86 -11.85
C LEU A 15 -8.61 15.59 -10.36
N PHE A 16 -7.63 15.89 -9.49
CA PHE A 16 -7.82 15.78 -8.04
C PHE A 16 -8.81 16.81 -7.49
N ALA A 17 -8.86 18.02 -8.05
CA ALA A 17 -9.89 19.00 -7.71
C ALA A 17 -11.28 18.46 -8.07
N GLY A 18 -11.43 17.81 -9.22
CA GLY A 18 -12.68 17.14 -9.60
C GLY A 18 -13.03 15.97 -8.70
N MET A 19 -12.04 15.17 -8.29
CA MET A 19 -12.21 14.12 -7.29
C MET A 19 -12.69 14.71 -5.96
N HIS A 20 -12.02 15.74 -5.43
CA HIS A 20 -12.43 16.44 -4.21
C HIS A 20 -13.84 17.03 -4.35
N PHE A 21 -14.17 17.63 -5.48
CA PHE A 21 -15.50 18.18 -5.76
C PHE A 21 -16.55 17.07 -5.80
N TRP A 22 -16.24 15.94 -6.43
CA TRP A 22 -17.12 14.77 -6.48
C TRP A 22 -17.34 14.18 -5.09
N TYR A 23 -16.31 14.10 -4.26
CA TYR A 23 -16.50 13.74 -2.86
C TYR A 23 -17.41 14.77 -2.19
N GLU A 24 -17.10 16.07 -2.28
CA GLU A 24 -17.84 17.12 -1.58
C GLU A 24 -19.34 17.17 -1.93
N TYR A 25 -19.66 17.10 -3.22
CA TYR A 25 -21.02 17.36 -3.73
C TYR A 25 -21.73 16.11 -4.25
N GLY A 26 -20.99 15.05 -4.55
CA GLY A 26 -21.54 13.78 -5.06
C GLY A 26 -21.69 13.63 -6.55
N ASN A 27 -21.26 14.65 -7.27
CA ASN A 27 -21.29 14.77 -8.70
C ASN A 27 -20.21 15.80 -9.09
N LEU A 28 -19.95 15.96 -10.38
CA LEU A 28 -19.02 16.98 -10.84
C LEU A 28 -19.70 18.34 -11.10
N GLU A 29 -21.04 18.40 -11.18
CA GLU A 29 -21.84 19.60 -11.51
C GLU A 29 -21.14 20.57 -12.49
N PRO A 30 -20.89 21.89 -12.24
CA PRO A 30 -20.30 22.75 -13.27
C PRO A 30 -18.84 22.37 -13.60
N PHE A 31 -18.19 21.57 -12.76
CA PHE A 31 -16.80 21.15 -12.94
C PHE A 31 -16.64 19.98 -13.94
N GLU A 32 -17.74 19.31 -14.32
CA GLU A 32 -17.71 18.12 -15.17
C GLU A 32 -16.96 18.34 -16.49
N THR A 33 -17.22 19.47 -17.16
CA THR A 33 -16.57 19.81 -18.43
C THR A 33 -15.05 19.96 -18.26
N THR A 34 -14.62 20.63 -17.19
CA THR A 34 -13.20 20.83 -16.87
C THR A 34 -12.53 19.51 -16.53
N PHE A 35 -13.17 18.67 -15.71
CA PHE A 35 -12.67 17.35 -15.35
C PHE A 35 -12.49 16.46 -16.58
N LEU A 36 -13.53 16.35 -17.43
CA LEU A 36 -13.49 15.53 -18.64
C LEU A 36 -12.44 16.03 -19.64
N HIS A 37 -12.30 17.36 -19.78
CA HIS A 37 -11.28 17.95 -20.65
C HIS A 37 -9.87 17.49 -20.24
N HIS A 38 -9.52 17.64 -18.95
CA HIS A 38 -8.20 17.22 -18.46
C HIS A 38 -8.01 15.71 -18.52
N ARG A 39 -9.06 14.92 -18.25
CA ARG A 39 -9.02 13.45 -18.38
C ARG A 39 -8.68 13.03 -19.81
N VAL A 40 -9.39 13.58 -20.80
CA VAL A 40 -9.15 13.28 -22.22
C VAL A 40 -7.74 13.67 -22.65
N GLN A 41 -7.24 14.82 -22.19
CA GLN A 41 -5.87 15.24 -22.47
C GLN A 41 -4.83 14.27 -21.90
N VAL A 42 -5.00 13.83 -20.65
CA VAL A 42 -4.11 12.84 -20.02
C VAL A 42 -4.12 11.52 -20.81
N MET A 43 -5.31 11.01 -21.16
CA MET A 43 -5.43 9.80 -21.97
C MET A 43 -4.80 9.95 -23.36
N SER A 44 -4.96 11.10 -24.00
CA SER A 44 -4.35 11.38 -25.31
C SER A 44 -2.83 11.39 -25.22
N TYR A 45 -2.27 11.92 -24.14
CA TYR A 45 -0.83 11.92 -23.90
C TYR A 45 -0.29 10.50 -23.71
N ILE A 46 -0.92 9.70 -22.85
CA ILE A 46 -0.56 8.28 -22.64
C ILE A 46 -0.62 7.52 -23.97
N LYS A 47 -1.68 7.69 -24.76
CA LYS A 47 -1.80 7.04 -26.08
C LYS A 47 -0.70 7.45 -27.05
N THR A 48 -0.33 8.73 -27.07
CA THR A 48 0.75 9.25 -27.92
C THR A 48 2.09 8.64 -27.52
N TRP A 49 2.35 8.54 -26.21
CA TRP A 49 3.54 7.89 -25.69
C TRP A 49 3.59 6.39 -26.02
N ILE A 50 2.47 5.66 -25.87
CA ILE A 50 2.37 4.24 -26.27
C ILE A 50 2.67 4.09 -27.77
N ALA A 51 2.14 4.98 -28.61
CA ALA A 51 2.33 4.93 -30.07
C ALA A 51 3.75 5.30 -30.53
N ALA A 52 4.54 5.98 -29.69
CA ALA A 52 5.89 6.41 -30.01
C ALA A 52 6.95 5.28 -29.90
N ASP A 53 6.55 4.06 -29.54
CA ASP A 53 7.36 2.82 -29.50
C ASP A 53 8.67 2.88 -28.70
N SER A 54 8.87 3.95 -27.92
CA SER A 54 10.09 4.13 -27.13
C SER A 54 10.11 3.25 -25.88
N HIS A 55 8.94 2.78 -25.41
CA HIS A 55 8.66 1.85 -24.28
C HIS A 55 9.56 1.92 -23.03
N LYS A 56 10.36 2.98 -22.85
CA LYS A 56 11.20 3.22 -21.69
C LYS A 56 10.33 3.56 -20.49
N CYS A 57 10.68 3.06 -19.30
CA CYS A 57 9.99 3.47 -18.08
C CYS A 57 10.01 5.00 -17.96
N ASP A 58 8.82 5.60 -18.02
CA ASP A 58 8.63 7.04 -17.91
C ASP A 58 7.77 7.32 -16.67
N THR A 59 8.43 7.84 -15.64
CA THR A 59 7.82 8.19 -14.35
C THR A 59 6.67 9.18 -14.52
N LEU A 60 6.73 10.07 -15.51
CA LEU A 60 5.64 11.00 -15.81
C LEU A 60 4.39 10.24 -16.29
N ILE A 61 4.56 9.27 -17.18
CA ILE A 61 3.45 8.45 -17.70
C ILE A 61 2.85 7.63 -16.57
N ILE A 62 3.69 7.00 -15.74
CA ILE A 62 3.24 6.22 -14.59
C ILE A 62 2.45 7.10 -13.60
N ARG A 63 2.93 8.31 -13.33
CA ARG A 63 2.26 9.29 -12.47
C ARG A 63 0.90 9.72 -13.01
N LEU A 64 0.78 9.92 -14.32
CA LEU A 64 -0.48 10.25 -14.98
C LEU A 64 -1.46 9.07 -14.94
N MET A 65 -0.99 7.85 -15.17
CA MET A 65 -1.81 6.64 -15.06
C MET A 65 -2.27 6.43 -13.61
N ALA A 66 -1.40 6.61 -12.62
CA ALA A 66 -1.76 6.56 -11.21
C ALA A 66 -2.80 7.64 -10.85
N THR A 67 -2.65 8.87 -11.37
CA THR A 67 -3.67 9.93 -11.22
C THR A 67 -5.03 9.46 -11.74
N LEU A 68 -5.08 8.84 -12.93
CA LEU A 68 -6.32 8.30 -13.48
C LEU A 68 -6.90 7.22 -12.56
N VAL A 69 -6.10 6.29 -12.05
CA VAL A 69 -6.55 5.27 -11.08
C VAL A 69 -7.30 5.89 -9.92
N PHE A 70 -6.72 6.89 -9.26
CA PHE A 70 -7.38 7.56 -8.13
C PHE A 70 -8.72 8.17 -8.54
N THR A 71 -8.75 8.93 -9.64
CA THR A 71 -9.95 9.65 -10.06
C THR A 71 -11.06 8.75 -10.62
N GLU A 72 -10.71 7.65 -11.28
CA GLU A 72 -11.66 6.70 -11.87
C GLU A 72 -12.34 5.85 -10.80
N ILE A 73 -11.61 5.45 -9.74
CA ILE A 73 -12.21 4.72 -8.62
C ILE A 73 -13.30 5.56 -7.95
N CYS A 74 -13.07 6.87 -7.78
CA CYS A 74 -14.06 7.77 -7.18
C CYS A 74 -15.32 7.90 -8.03
N ASN A 75 -15.18 7.84 -9.35
CA ASN A 75 -16.31 7.82 -10.27
C ASN A 75 -16.96 6.42 -10.43
N GLY A 76 -16.46 5.40 -9.73
CA GLY A 76 -16.98 4.03 -9.79
C GLY A 76 -16.49 3.21 -10.98
N GLU A 77 -15.49 3.69 -11.71
CA GLU A 77 -14.93 3.08 -12.92
C GLU A 77 -13.79 2.09 -12.57
N MET A 78 -14.07 1.12 -11.70
CA MET A 78 -13.08 0.18 -11.16
C MET A 78 -12.30 -0.59 -12.25
N LEU A 79 -12.96 -1.01 -13.33
CA LEU A 79 -12.32 -1.73 -14.43
C LEU A 79 -11.28 -0.87 -15.16
N ALA A 80 -11.55 0.43 -15.33
CA ALA A 80 -10.62 1.35 -15.96
C ALA A 80 -9.39 1.56 -15.06
N ALA A 81 -9.61 1.76 -13.76
CA ALA A 81 -8.55 1.86 -12.77
C ALA A 81 -7.66 0.60 -12.72
N GLN A 82 -8.25 -0.59 -12.73
CA GLN A 82 -7.51 -1.85 -12.79
C GLN A 82 -6.70 -1.98 -14.10
N THR A 83 -7.24 -1.50 -15.22
CA THR A 83 -6.53 -1.49 -16.50
C THR A 83 -5.29 -0.60 -16.45
N HIS A 84 -5.39 0.59 -15.83
CA HIS A 84 -4.22 1.47 -15.67
C HIS A 84 -3.17 0.86 -14.74
N VAL A 85 -3.55 0.25 -13.62
CA VAL A 85 -2.58 -0.43 -12.74
C VAL A 85 -1.88 -1.58 -13.46
N GLY A 86 -2.62 -2.41 -14.20
CA GLY A 86 -2.03 -3.45 -15.04
C GLY A 86 -1.10 -2.91 -16.13
N GLY A 87 -1.43 -1.76 -16.70
CA GLY A 87 -0.58 -1.05 -17.66
C GLY A 87 0.71 -0.51 -17.04
N ILE A 88 0.63 0.11 -15.84
CA ILE A 88 1.80 0.58 -15.08
C ILE A 88 2.73 -0.60 -14.79
N LEU A 89 2.17 -1.71 -14.29
CA LEU A 89 2.94 -2.92 -14.02
C LEU A 89 3.66 -3.42 -15.28
N ALA A 90 2.98 -3.48 -16.43
CA ALA A 90 3.58 -3.93 -17.68
C ALA A 90 4.73 -3.00 -18.17
N ILE A 91 4.59 -1.68 -17.99
CA ILE A 91 5.66 -0.71 -18.32
C ILE A 91 6.90 -0.99 -17.47
N ILE A 92 6.68 -1.16 -16.17
CA ILE A 92 7.73 -1.43 -15.20
C ILE A 92 8.42 -2.76 -15.49
N GLU A 93 7.67 -3.86 -15.64
CA GLU A 93 8.23 -5.19 -15.92
C GLU A 93 9.04 -5.19 -17.23
N ASN A 94 8.59 -4.47 -18.26
CA ASN A 94 9.34 -4.36 -19.52
C ASN A 94 10.64 -3.58 -19.36
N ALA A 95 10.69 -2.60 -18.48
CA ALA A 95 11.93 -1.91 -18.15
C ALA A 95 12.89 -2.78 -17.33
N ASP A 96 12.35 -3.60 -16.43
CA ASP A 96 13.12 -4.51 -15.58
C ASP A 96 13.68 -5.72 -16.36
N LYS A 97 13.00 -6.21 -17.40
CA LYS A 97 13.51 -7.28 -18.30
C LYS A 97 14.86 -6.95 -18.94
N ASN A 98 15.18 -5.67 -19.09
CA ASN A 98 16.42 -5.21 -19.68
C ASN A 98 17.52 -4.95 -18.62
N ARG A 99 17.28 -5.32 -17.36
CA ARG A 99 18.27 -5.22 -16.28
C ARG A 99 18.92 -6.57 -16.03
N ASP A 100 20.24 -6.60 -16.00
CA ASP A 100 20.97 -7.74 -15.47
C ASP A 100 20.69 -7.85 -13.96
N TYR A 101 20.10 -8.96 -13.54
CA TYR A 101 19.81 -9.28 -12.13
C TYR A 101 21.10 -9.34 -11.26
N GLU A 102 22.28 -9.36 -11.88
CA GLU A 102 23.58 -9.46 -11.21
C GLU A 102 24.06 -8.17 -10.56
N GLU A 103 23.52 -7.00 -10.93
CA GLU A 103 23.79 -5.74 -10.23
C GLU A 103 22.56 -5.30 -9.43
N LEU A 104 22.52 -5.69 -8.14
CA LEU A 104 21.63 -5.16 -7.10
C LEU A 104 21.92 -3.68 -6.78
N ALA A 105 22.04 -2.84 -7.81
CA ALA A 105 22.30 -1.43 -7.68
C ALA A 105 21.06 -0.73 -7.07
N PRO A 106 21.26 0.26 -6.18
CA PRO A 106 20.17 1.08 -5.68
C PRO A 106 19.37 1.68 -6.83
N ARG A 107 18.05 1.72 -6.67
CA ARG A 107 17.16 2.31 -7.69
C ARG A 107 17.46 3.80 -7.85
N SER A 108 17.36 4.27 -9.08
CA SER A 108 17.29 5.72 -9.30
C SER A 108 16.05 6.30 -8.63
N THR A 109 16.08 7.59 -8.30
CA THR A 109 14.94 8.28 -7.69
C THR A 109 13.67 8.18 -8.52
N ASP A 110 13.76 8.27 -9.85
CA ASP A 110 12.62 8.15 -10.76
C ASP A 110 12.01 6.75 -10.75
N GLN A 111 12.84 5.71 -10.67
CA GLN A 111 12.35 4.33 -10.55
C GLN A 111 11.67 4.09 -9.21
N GLU A 112 12.28 4.55 -8.12
CA GLU A 112 11.67 4.46 -6.80
C GLU A 112 10.32 5.20 -6.78
N LEU A 113 10.21 6.41 -7.34
CA LEU A 113 8.92 7.11 -7.47
C LEU A 113 7.90 6.32 -8.29
N SER A 114 8.32 5.72 -9.41
CA SER A 114 7.44 4.90 -10.25
C SER A 114 6.86 3.72 -9.49
N TYR A 115 7.67 3.06 -8.65
CA TYR A 115 7.24 1.98 -7.78
C TYR A 115 6.34 2.46 -6.65
N ARG A 116 6.62 3.62 -6.05
CA ARG A 116 5.74 4.22 -5.04
C ARG A 116 4.37 4.59 -5.63
N TYR A 117 4.33 5.08 -6.86
CA TYR A 117 3.08 5.37 -7.58
C TYR A 117 2.28 4.09 -7.87
N LEU A 118 2.94 3.03 -8.33
CA LEU A 118 2.31 1.71 -8.49
C LEU A 118 1.78 1.18 -7.15
N GLY A 119 2.63 1.22 -6.11
CA GLY A 119 2.30 0.76 -4.77
C GLY A 119 1.08 1.46 -4.19
N MET A 120 1.02 2.80 -4.29
CA MET A 120 -0.15 3.55 -3.83
C MET A 120 -1.39 3.33 -4.69
N ALA A 121 -1.25 3.30 -6.01
CA ALA A 121 -2.39 3.04 -6.91
C ALA A 121 -3.02 1.67 -6.61
N TYR A 122 -2.17 0.66 -6.39
CA TYR A 122 -2.57 -0.68 -5.99
C TYR A 122 -3.19 -0.72 -4.59
N ALA A 123 -2.51 -0.10 -3.61
CA ALA A 123 -2.99 -0.03 -2.23
C ALA A 123 -4.32 0.73 -2.12
N TYR A 124 -4.58 1.69 -3.00
CA TYR A 124 -5.84 2.43 -3.08
C TYR A 124 -6.98 1.59 -3.68
N ILE A 125 -6.74 0.87 -4.79
CA ILE A 125 -7.70 -0.13 -5.33
C ILE A 125 -8.05 -1.16 -4.25
N TYR A 126 -7.02 -1.67 -3.58
CA TYR A 126 -7.16 -2.65 -2.51
C TYR A 126 -7.94 -2.10 -1.32
N GLY A 127 -7.50 -0.97 -0.78
CA GLY A 127 -8.05 -0.35 0.43
C GLY A 127 -9.52 -0.01 0.27
N LEU A 128 -9.94 0.51 -0.89
CA LEU A 128 -11.35 0.82 -1.11
C LEU A 128 -12.19 -0.43 -1.42
N ASN A 129 -11.80 -1.24 -2.41
CA ASN A 129 -12.69 -2.31 -2.87
C ASN A 129 -12.75 -3.48 -1.89
N ASN A 130 -11.59 -3.92 -1.38
CA ASN A 130 -11.50 -5.15 -0.61
C ASN A 130 -11.87 -4.94 0.86
N LEU A 131 -11.54 -3.78 1.42
CA LEU A 131 -11.92 -3.48 2.79
C LEU A 131 -13.43 -3.33 2.92
N LEU A 132 -14.09 -2.66 1.97
CA LEU A 132 -15.56 -2.55 1.95
C LEU A 132 -16.22 -3.91 1.83
N ARG A 133 -15.71 -4.77 0.95
CA ARG A 133 -16.18 -6.16 0.83
C ARG A 133 -15.93 -6.97 2.10
N GLY A 134 -14.81 -6.77 2.77
CA GLY A 134 -14.48 -7.38 4.06
C GLY A 134 -15.44 -6.95 5.16
N ILE A 135 -15.65 -5.64 5.32
CA ILE A 135 -16.61 -5.06 6.27
C ILE A 135 -18.02 -5.62 6.03
N CYS A 136 -18.47 -5.65 4.77
CA CYS A 136 -19.79 -6.18 4.43
C CYS A 136 -19.96 -7.68 4.76
N ARG A 137 -18.88 -8.45 4.91
CA ARG A 137 -18.94 -9.88 5.28
C ARG A 137 -19.12 -10.12 6.77
N PHE A 138 -18.89 -9.13 7.62
CA PHE A 138 -19.20 -9.25 9.05
C PHE A 138 -20.73 -9.18 9.32
N GLY A 139 -21.53 -8.82 8.31
CA GLY A 139 -23.00 -8.90 8.35
C GLY A 139 -23.54 -10.30 7.99
N SER A 140 -24.67 -10.68 8.58
CA SER A 140 -25.29 -12.03 8.49
C SER A 140 -25.81 -12.44 7.10
N SER A 141 -25.66 -11.60 6.08
CA SER A 141 -25.89 -11.99 4.69
C SER A 141 -24.63 -11.67 3.90
N LYS A 142 -24.35 -12.42 2.83
CA LYS A 142 -23.30 -12.12 1.85
C LYS A 142 -23.91 -11.30 0.70
N PRO A 143 -24.28 -10.02 0.84
CA PRO A 143 -24.61 -9.22 -0.32
C PRO A 143 -23.33 -9.07 -1.15
N VAL A 144 -23.35 -9.59 -2.37
CA VAL A 144 -22.30 -9.34 -3.35
C VAL A 144 -22.59 -7.99 -3.97
N TYR A 145 -21.95 -6.94 -3.46
CA TYR A 145 -22.05 -5.61 -4.05
C TYR A 145 -21.13 -5.49 -5.27
N THR A 146 -21.66 -4.94 -6.36
CA THR A 146 -20.87 -4.47 -7.49
C THR A 146 -19.99 -3.29 -7.06
N ALA A 147 -18.90 -3.03 -7.79
CA ALA A 147 -18.03 -1.88 -7.50
C ALA A 147 -18.79 -0.55 -7.55
N LYS A 148 -19.78 -0.44 -8.46
CA LYS A 148 -20.64 0.74 -8.58
C LYS A 148 -21.57 0.89 -7.37
N GLU A 149 -22.14 -0.19 -6.86
CA GLU A 149 -22.94 -0.17 -5.62
C GLU A 149 -22.08 0.20 -4.42
N LEU A 150 -20.87 -0.35 -4.30
CA LEU A 150 -19.93 0.02 -3.24
C LEU A 150 -19.58 1.51 -3.31
N VAL A 151 -19.30 2.06 -4.50
CA VAL A 151 -18.99 3.49 -4.68
C VAL A 151 -20.21 4.37 -4.44
N GLN A 152 -21.40 3.93 -4.84
CA GLN A 152 -22.65 4.62 -4.52
C GLN A 152 -22.94 4.56 -3.00
N MET A 153 -22.61 3.47 -2.33
CA MET A 153 -22.71 3.33 -0.88
C MET A 153 -21.72 4.24 -0.17
N ILE A 154 -20.44 4.24 -0.60
CA ILE A 154 -19.41 5.20 -0.18
C ILE A 154 -19.96 6.63 -0.30
N TYR A 155 -20.49 7.01 -1.47
CA TYR A 155 -21.06 8.33 -1.71
C TYR A 155 -22.28 8.65 -0.83
N THR A 156 -23.27 7.77 -0.81
CA THR A 156 -24.52 7.97 -0.05
C THR A 156 -24.23 8.09 1.44
N TRP A 157 -23.28 7.31 1.95
CA TRP A 157 -22.89 7.31 3.35
C TRP A 157 -21.92 8.44 3.71
N HIS A 158 -21.10 8.90 2.77
CA HIS A 158 -20.34 10.14 2.90
C HIS A 158 -21.27 11.35 3.09
N LYS A 159 -22.38 11.40 2.33
CA LYS A 159 -23.37 12.47 2.41
C LYS A 159 -24.28 12.40 3.64
N ALA A 160 -24.55 11.20 4.17
CA ALA A 160 -25.62 10.96 5.15
C ALA A 160 -25.30 11.26 6.64
N GLY A 161 -24.14 11.82 6.99
CA GLY A 161 -23.97 12.40 8.35
C GLY A 161 -22.60 12.34 9.00
N ALA A 162 -21.51 12.43 8.25
CA ALA A 162 -20.16 12.18 8.75
C ALA A 162 -19.25 13.43 8.80
N VAL A 163 -19.72 14.57 9.32
CA VAL A 163 -18.94 15.84 9.32
C VAL A 163 -17.53 15.68 9.94
N GLU A 164 -17.33 14.82 10.94
CA GLU A 164 -16.03 14.60 11.58
C GLU A 164 -15.10 13.66 10.76
N SER A 165 -15.60 12.49 10.32
CA SER A 165 -14.91 11.56 9.38
C SER A 165 -14.47 12.23 8.08
N TRP A 166 -15.25 13.22 7.67
CA TRP A 166 -15.08 13.95 6.43
C TRP A 166 -13.78 14.72 6.36
N THR A 167 -13.39 15.35 7.46
CA THR A 167 -12.17 16.16 7.52
C THR A 167 -10.90 15.34 7.35
N LEU A 168 -10.85 14.14 7.93
CA LEU A 168 -9.75 13.19 7.78
C LEU A 168 -9.65 12.67 6.34
N LYS A 169 -10.77 12.26 5.74
CA LYS A 169 -10.81 11.73 4.37
C LYS A 169 -10.48 12.78 3.32
N LEU A 170 -11.00 14.00 3.46
CA LEU A 170 -10.58 15.14 2.62
C LEU A 170 -9.12 15.52 2.88
N GLY A 171 -8.61 15.31 4.09
CA GLY A 171 -7.20 15.49 4.44
C GLY A 171 -6.28 14.71 3.52
N VAL A 172 -6.50 13.41 3.38
CA VAL A 172 -5.71 12.55 2.48
C VAL A 172 -5.86 12.93 1.01
N LEU A 173 -7.08 13.26 0.57
CA LEU A 173 -7.32 13.69 -0.81
C LEU A 173 -6.56 14.98 -1.16
N ARG A 174 -6.35 15.86 -0.18
CA ARG A 174 -5.51 17.07 -0.34
C ARG A 174 -4.02 16.73 -0.45
N LEU A 175 -3.60 15.57 0.03
CA LEU A 175 -2.22 15.11 -0.03
C LEU A 175 -1.87 14.42 -1.35
N PHE A 176 -2.84 13.83 -2.06
CA PHE A 176 -2.61 13.15 -3.34
C PHE A 176 -1.95 13.98 -4.45
N PRO A 177 -2.32 15.24 -4.67
CA PRO A 177 -1.60 16.10 -5.61
C PRO A 177 -0.10 16.21 -5.28
N PHE A 178 0.25 16.26 -3.99
CA PHE A 178 1.64 16.35 -3.54
C PHE A 178 2.36 15.01 -3.64
N PHE A 179 1.70 13.89 -3.34
CA PHE A 179 2.27 12.56 -3.52
C PHE A 179 2.64 12.31 -4.99
N LEU A 180 1.78 12.75 -5.92
CA LEU A 180 1.98 12.65 -7.36
C LEU A 180 2.66 13.89 -7.95
N SER A 181 3.28 14.74 -7.13
CA SER A 181 4.11 15.82 -7.63
C SER A 181 5.54 15.32 -7.89
N PRO A 182 6.24 15.88 -8.88
CA PRO A 182 7.67 15.62 -9.00
C PRO A 182 8.38 16.11 -7.73
N LEU A 183 9.45 15.42 -7.36
CA LEU A 183 10.23 15.79 -6.19
C LEU A 183 10.84 17.19 -6.33
N PRO A 184 10.96 17.95 -5.23
CA PRO A 184 11.71 19.20 -5.22
C PRO A 184 13.14 19.00 -5.71
N HIS A 185 13.74 20.04 -6.29
CA HIS A 185 15.12 19.98 -6.74
C HIS A 185 16.07 19.59 -5.58
N ARG A 186 16.93 18.59 -5.80
CA ARG A 186 17.86 17.99 -4.81
C ARG A 186 17.20 17.24 -3.65
N ALA A 187 15.91 16.94 -3.74
CA ALA A 187 15.29 16.03 -2.80
C ALA A 187 15.75 14.58 -3.07
N THR A 188 15.90 13.80 -2.00
CA THR A 188 16.17 12.36 -2.05
C THR A 188 15.09 11.60 -1.29
N LEU A 189 14.89 10.35 -1.67
CA LEU A 189 14.02 9.42 -0.97
C LEU A 189 14.86 8.56 -0.03
N ASN A 190 14.58 8.65 1.26
CA ASN A 190 15.19 7.82 2.29
C ASN A 190 14.23 6.68 2.67
N ASN A 191 14.62 5.90 3.67
CA ASN A 191 13.70 5.00 4.36
C ASN A 191 12.60 5.80 5.07
N ALA A 192 11.45 5.18 5.26
CA ALA A 192 10.32 5.72 6.01
C ALA A 192 10.39 5.28 7.49
N ASP A 193 9.90 6.13 8.40
CA ASP A 193 9.67 5.74 9.80
C ASP A 193 8.27 5.10 9.93
N GLY A 194 8.22 3.79 10.12
CA GLY A 194 6.98 3.03 10.21
C GLY A 194 6.21 3.19 11.52
N ARG A 195 6.69 4.00 12.48
CA ARG A 195 6.12 4.09 13.84
C ARG A 195 4.64 4.45 13.86
N SER A 196 4.24 5.47 13.09
CA SER A 196 2.85 5.94 13.03
C SER A 196 1.95 4.87 12.44
N LEU A 197 2.37 4.24 11.33
CA LEU A 197 1.65 3.13 10.71
C LEU A 197 1.55 1.91 11.64
N VAL A 198 2.59 1.56 12.40
CA VAL A 198 2.53 0.45 13.37
C VAL A 198 1.54 0.77 14.49
N LYS A 199 1.56 2.00 15.02
CA LYS A 199 0.57 2.44 16.02
C LYS A 199 -0.85 2.32 15.48
N PHE A 200 -1.05 2.77 14.24
CA PHE A 200 -2.30 2.64 13.52
C PHE A 200 -2.75 1.17 13.38
N LEU A 201 -1.86 0.27 12.91
CA LEU A 201 -2.17 -1.15 12.73
C LEU A 201 -2.54 -1.84 14.05
N ARG A 202 -1.95 -1.42 15.19
CA ARG A 202 -2.35 -1.92 16.52
C ARG A 202 -3.77 -1.53 16.86
N GLN A 203 -4.13 -0.26 16.69
CA GLN A 203 -5.49 0.21 16.92
C GLN A 203 -6.49 -0.52 16.01
N PHE A 204 -6.17 -0.60 14.72
CA PHE A 204 -6.97 -1.31 13.73
C PHE A 204 -7.16 -2.79 14.09
N THR A 205 -6.09 -3.47 14.54
CA THR A 205 -6.15 -4.87 14.98
C THR A 205 -7.10 -5.01 16.17
N SER A 206 -6.93 -4.18 17.21
CA SER A 206 -7.79 -4.22 18.40
C SER A 206 -9.28 -4.04 18.05
N GLU A 207 -9.61 -3.10 17.16
CA GLU A 207 -11.00 -2.86 16.78
C GLU A 207 -11.61 -4.02 16.00
N ILE A 208 -10.84 -4.69 15.14
CA ILE A 208 -11.28 -5.91 14.44
C ILE A 208 -11.48 -7.05 15.45
N GLU A 209 -10.62 -7.17 16.45
CA GLU A 209 -10.77 -8.18 17.51
C GLU A 209 -12.00 -7.94 18.36
N ASP A 210 -12.31 -6.69 18.71
CA ASP A 210 -13.54 -6.35 19.42
C ASP A 210 -14.78 -6.72 18.60
N VAL A 211 -14.81 -6.35 17.31
CA VAL A 211 -15.93 -6.67 16.40
C VAL A 211 -16.13 -8.17 16.21
N THR A 212 -15.06 -8.97 16.25
CA THR A 212 -15.13 -10.42 16.07
C THR A 212 -15.37 -11.19 17.37
N SER A 213 -14.99 -10.63 18.52
CA SER A 213 -15.16 -11.24 19.85
C SER A 213 -16.53 -10.94 20.46
N GLU A 214 -17.11 -9.77 20.17
CA GLU A 214 -18.51 -9.46 20.42
C GLU A 214 -19.36 -10.41 19.57
N ARG A 215 -19.85 -11.52 20.15
CA ARG A 215 -20.80 -12.47 19.52
C ARG A 215 -22.15 -11.82 19.12
N SER A 216 -22.26 -10.50 19.14
CA SER A 216 -23.39 -9.76 18.62
C SER A 216 -23.31 -9.75 17.10
N ILE A 217 -24.45 -9.97 16.45
CA ILE A 217 -24.60 -9.74 15.02
C ILE A 217 -24.57 -8.23 14.82
N ILE A 218 -23.39 -7.68 14.60
CA ILE A 218 -23.24 -6.27 14.22
C ILE A 218 -23.77 -6.14 12.78
N SER A 219 -24.67 -5.19 12.54
CA SER A 219 -25.17 -4.98 11.18
C SER A 219 -24.03 -4.50 10.27
N ALA A 220 -24.08 -4.80 8.96
CA ALA A 220 -23.08 -4.31 8.01
C ALA A 220 -22.93 -2.77 8.07
N ASN A 221 -24.01 -2.06 8.39
CA ASN A 221 -24.00 -0.63 8.61
C ASN A 221 -23.21 -0.26 9.87
N GLU A 222 -23.44 -0.93 10.99
CA GLU A 222 -22.73 -0.67 12.26
C GLU A 222 -21.24 -1.03 12.21
N GLY A 223 -20.88 -2.13 11.52
CA GLY A 223 -19.48 -2.48 11.27
C GLY A 223 -18.78 -1.43 10.40
N PHE A 224 -19.43 -0.98 9.33
CA PHE A 224 -18.92 0.10 8.48
C PHE A 224 -18.81 1.44 9.22
N GLU A 225 -19.79 1.75 10.06
CA GLU A 225 -19.84 2.93 10.90
C GLU A 225 -18.67 2.99 11.90
N ARG A 226 -18.47 1.91 12.66
CA ARG A 226 -17.41 1.79 13.68
C ARG A 226 -16.03 1.81 13.05
N PHE A 227 -15.86 1.11 11.92
CA PHE A 227 -14.53 0.82 11.38
C PHE A 227 -14.08 1.73 10.22
N TRP A 228 -14.99 2.12 9.32
CA TRP A 228 -14.65 2.95 8.16
C TRP A 228 -15.12 4.39 8.27
N ARG A 229 -16.31 4.64 8.83
CA ARG A 229 -16.78 6.02 8.99
C ARG A 229 -16.07 6.70 10.14
N ARG A 230 -16.12 6.15 11.35
CA ARG A 230 -15.53 6.76 12.55
C ARG A 230 -14.25 6.07 13.02
N GLY A 231 -13.80 5.06 12.29
CA GLY A 231 -12.71 4.18 12.69
C GLY A 231 -11.46 4.27 11.80
N PRO A 232 -10.47 3.43 12.12
CA PRO A 232 -9.12 3.48 11.60
C PRO A 232 -9.06 3.13 10.12
N GLY A 233 -10.03 2.39 9.56
CA GLY A 233 -10.03 2.07 8.12
C GLY A 233 -9.88 3.30 7.22
N SER A 234 -10.36 4.46 7.66
CA SER A 234 -10.24 5.73 6.92
C SER A 234 -8.86 6.38 6.92
N GLU A 235 -7.99 6.05 7.88
CA GLU A 235 -6.68 6.70 8.10
C GLU A 235 -5.52 5.89 7.51
N LEU A 236 -5.72 4.60 7.17
CA LEU A 236 -4.66 3.74 6.64
C LEU A 236 -3.95 4.35 5.41
N LEU A 237 -4.74 4.95 4.51
CA LEU A 237 -4.23 5.61 3.32
C LEU A 237 -3.43 6.88 3.67
N GLU A 238 -3.85 7.60 4.72
CA GLU A 238 -3.13 8.76 5.25
C GLU A 238 -1.75 8.34 5.71
N GLU A 239 -1.67 7.29 6.52
CA GLU A 239 -0.41 6.78 7.08
C GLU A 239 0.59 6.39 5.99
N TRP A 240 0.15 5.74 4.91
CA TRP A 240 1.03 5.44 3.78
C TRP A 240 1.54 6.69 3.07
N VAL A 241 0.67 7.69 2.90
CA VAL A 241 1.01 8.97 2.26
C VAL A 241 1.94 9.81 3.14
N LEU A 242 1.70 9.87 4.45
CA LEU A 242 2.55 10.57 5.41
C LEU A 242 3.94 9.93 5.50
N ALA A 243 4.01 8.60 5.59
CA ALA A 243 5.28 7.87 5.57
C ALA A 243 6.08 8.16 4.28
N HIS A 244 5.41 8.39 3.15
CA HIS A 244 6.09 8.84 1.93
C HIS A 244 6.69 10.24 2.11
N PHE A 245 5.92 11.21 2.60
CA PHE A 245 6.43 12.57 2.79
C PHE A 245 7.56 12.66 3.79
N GLU A 246 7.47 11.93 4.90
CA GLU A 246 8.51 11.90 5.94
C GLU A 246 9.83 11.32 5.41
N SER A 247 9.76 10.42 4.42
CA SER A 247 10.94 9.86 3.78
C SER A 247 11.64 10.82 2.79
N ILE A 248 11.00 11.94 2.42
CA ILE A 248 11.59 12.93 1.52
C ILE A 248 12.52 13.85 2.31
N SER A 249 13.81 13.86 1.94
CA SER A 249 14.77 14.80 2.52
C SER A 249 15.32 15.76 1.47
N VAL A 250 15.52 17.03 1.86
CA VAL A 250 16.14 18.05 1.00
C VAL A 250 17.48 18.43 1.61
N LYS A 251 18.57 18.20 0.88
CA LYS A 251 19.91 18.65 1.32
C LYS A 251 19.95 20.18 1.36
N LYS A 252 19.99 20.75 2.57
CA LYS A 252 20.25 22.18 2.77
C LYS A 252 21.74 22.46 2.64
N GLU A 253 22.12 23.44 1.83
CA GLU A 253 23.51 23.89 1.74
C GLU A 253 23.98 24.44 3.10
N GLY A 254 25.13 23.99 3.58
CA GLY A 254 25.86 24.62 4.70
C GLY A 254 25.56 24.09 6.11
N THR A 255 24.60 23.18 6.32
CA THR A 255 24.40 22.55 7.63
C THR A 255 25.06 21.17 7.67
N GLY A 256 26.06 21.00 8.54
CA GLY A 256 26.67 19.71 8.82
C GLY A 256 25.61 18.65 9.11
N SER A 257 25.78 17.47 8.52
CA SER A 257 24.84 16.36 8.60
C SER A 257 24.72 15.81 10.02
N SER A 258 23.89 16.42 10.85
CA SER A 258 23.34 15.73 12.01
C SER A 258 22.21 14.83 11.50
N SER A 259 22.55 13.58 11.17
CA SER A 259 21.53 12.58 10.89
C SER A 259 20.61 12.48 12.12
N PRO A 260 19.28 12.59 11.98
CA PRO A 260 18.39 12.33 13.09
C PRO A 260 18.65 10.91 13.66
N PRO A 261 18.40 10.68 14.95
CA PRO A 261 18.57 9.36 15.54
C PRO A 261 17.75 8.34 14.73
N GLN A 262 18.41 7.25 14.28
CA GLN A 262 17.76 6.19 13.51
C GLN A 262 16.60 5.61 14.32
N SER A 263 15.40 5.62 13.73
CA SER A 263 14.21 5.02 14.33
C SER A 263 14.34 3.50 14.30
N SER A 264 13.92 2.82 15.37
CA SER A 264 13.79 1.35 15.36
C SER A 264 12.75 0.85 14.34
N TYR A 265 11.93 1.75 13.79
CA TYR A 265 10.90 1.46 12.79
C TYR A 265 11.29 1.93 11.38
N GLU A 266 12.55 2.25 11.14
CA GLU A 266 13.03 2.65 9.81
C GLU A 266 13.03 1.46 8.84
N THR A 267 12.51 1.66 7.62
CA THR A 267 12.46 0.63 6.56
C THR A 267 12.16 1.27 5.19
N PRO A 268 12.47 0.63 4.05
CA PRO A 268 12.02 1.11 2.75
C PRO A 268 10.50 1.28 2.71
N TRP A 269 10.03 2.36 2.08
CA TRP A 269 8.60 2.66 2.03
C TRP A 269 7.80 1.55 1.32
N GLY A 270 8.33 0.96 0.25
CA GLY A 270 7.68 -0.13 -0.48
C GLY A 270 7.51 -1.39 0.37
N ALA A 271 8.56 -1.77 1.10
CA ALA A 271 8.52 -2.81 2.11
C ALA A 271 7.47 -2.56 3.20
N LEU A 272 7.41 -1.34 3.74
CA LEU A 272 6.43 -0.96 4.77
C LEU A 272 4.99 -1.14 4.28
N VAL A 273 4.67 -0.58 3.11
CA VAL A 273 3.33 -0.69 2.50
C VAL A 273 3.00 -2.15 2.22
N THR A 274 3.89 -2.89 1.56
CA THR A 274 3.66 -4.29 1.20
C THR A 274 3.45 -5.18 2.42
N ALA A 275 4.26 -5.02 3.47
CA ALA A 275 4.11 -5.77 4.71
C ALA A 275 2.77 -5.45 5.40
N SER A 276 2.35 -4.18 5.43
CA SER A 276 1.04 -3.79 5.98
C SER A 276 -0.11 -4.39 5.18
N LEU A 277 -0.01 -4.46 3.85
CA LEU A 277 -1.00 -5.08 2.98
C LEU A 277 -1.13 -6.59 3.26
N VAL A 278 0.01 -7.30 3.32
CA VAL A 278 0.05 -8.73 3.64
C VAL A 278 -0.53 -9.01 5.03
N TYR A 279 -0.22 -8.15 6.01
CA TYR A 279 -0.76 -8.26 7.36
C TYR A 279 -2.30 -8.15 7.37
N LEU A 280 -2.84 -7.09 6.76
CA LEU A 280 -4.29 -6.87 6.66
C LEU A 280 -5.00 -8.03 5.94
N GLN A 281 -4.39 -8.58 4.88
CA GLN A 281 -4.97 -9.65 4.08
C GLN A 281 -4.88 -11.01 4.77
N THR A 282 -3.71 -11.37 5.28
CA THR A 282 -3.43 -12.76 5.67
C THR A 282 -3.66 -12.97 7.15
N ILE A 283 -3.26 -11.99 7.97
CA ILE A 283 -3.32 -12.10 9.42
C ILE A 283 -4.71 -11.71 9.91
N LEU A 284 -5.20 -10.54 9.50
CA LEU A 284 -6.52 -10.05 9.90
C LEU A 284 -7.66 -10.57 9.01
N ALA A 285 -7.37 -11.05 7.80
CA ALA A 285 -8.37 -11.54 6.85
C ALA A 285 -9.51 -10.54 6.55
N VAL A 286 -9.23 -9.24 6.65
CA VAL A 286 -10.21 -8.16 6.42
C VAL A 286 -10.33 -7.77 4.95
N THR A 287 -9.52 -8.34 4.08
CA THR A 287 -9.52 -8.03 2.64
C THR A 287 -9.52 -9.29 1.79
N GLU A 288 -9.97 -9.15 0.54
CA GLU A 288 -9.90 -10.21 -0.45
C GLU A 288 -8.47 -10.44 -0.96
N PRO A 289 -8.13 -11.70 -1.33
CA PRO A 289 -6.89 -12.00 -2.04
C PRO A 289 -6.77 -11.22 -3.34
N PHE A 290 -5.56 -10.76 -3.61
CA PHE A 290 -5.21 -9.90 -4.73
C PHE A 290 -5.31 -10.58 -6.10
N ASP A 291 -5.16 -9.74 -7.13
CA ASP A 291 -4.63 -10.19 -8.41
C ASP A 291 -3.26 -10.85 -8.19
N GLU A 292 -3.14 -12.12 -8.60
CA GLU A 292 -1.97 -12.96 -8.35
C GLU A 292 -0.69 -12.35 -8.94
N ARG A 293 -0.78 -11.73 -10.12
CA ARG A 293 0.38 -11.12 -10.78
C ARG A 293 0.87 -9.91 -9.99
N MET A 294 -0.03 -9.02 -9.60
CA MET A 294 0.30 -7.86 -8.76
C MET A 294 0.91 -8.27 -7.43
N HIS A 295 0.35 -9.29 -6.76
CA HIS A 295 0.88 -9.80 -5.49
C HIS A 295 2.31 -10.34 -5.66
N LYS A 296 2.56 -11.17 -6.68
CA LYS A 296 3.91 -11.67 -6.96
C LYS A 296 4.89 -10.51 -7.22
N TYR A 297 4.46 -9.50 -7.95
CA TYR A 297 5.31 -8.36 -8.25
C TYR A 297 5.63 -7.51 -7.00
N THR A 298 4.65 -7.22 -6.13
CA THR A 298 4.90 -6.47 -4.89
C THR A 298 5.81 -7.22 -3.92
N ILE A 299 5.68 -8.56 -3.83
CA ILE A 299 6.62 -9.40 -3.05
C ILE A 299 8.03 -9.38 -3.67
N THR A 300 8.15 -9.35 -5.00
CA THR A 300 9.44 -9.19 -5.67
C THR A 300 10.10 -7.85 -5.35
N LEU A 301 9.35 -6.74 -5.39
CA LEU A 301 9.85 -5.43 -4.98
C LEU A 301 10.23 -5.39 -3.51
N PHE A 302 9.43 -6.02 -2.64
CA PHE A 302 9.73 -6.13 -1.22
C PHE A 302 11.03 -6.90 -0.97
N HIS A 303 11.27 -8.00 -1.69
CA HIS A 303 12.55 -8.70 -1.63
C HIS A 303 13.71 -7.77 -2.01
N GLN A 304 13.63 -7.06 -3.13
CA GLN A 304 14.68 -6.14 -3.57
C GLN A 304 14.94 -5.03 -2.54
N ASP A 305 13.88 -4.44 -1.97
CA ASP A 305 13.98 -3.43 -0.90
C ASP A 305 14.77 -3.97 0.29
N MET A 306 14.43 -5.18 0.73
CA MET A 306 15.06 -5.80 1.90
C MET A 306 16.50 -6.23 1.65
N VAL A 307 16.86 -6.63 0.42
CA VAL A 307 18.26 -6.93 0.10
C VAL A 307 19.15 -5.71 0.30
N VAL A 308 18.76 -4.57 -0.26
CA VAL A 308 19.51 -3.31 -0.10
C VAL A 308 19.51 -2.88 1.36
N PHE A 309 18.34 -2.83 2.00
CA PHE A 309 18.19 -2.37 3.38
C PHE A 309 19.00 -3.18 4.39
N LEU A 310 19.00 -4.52 4.28
CA LEU A 310 19.78 -5.41 5.16
C LEU A 310 21.28 -5.33 4.90
N SER A 311 21.71 -4.90 3.73
CA SER A 311 23.14 -4.69 3.42
C SER A 311 23.69 -3.42 4.09
N GLU A 312 22.85 -2.40 4.24
CA GLU A 312 23.21 -1.10 4.80
C GLU A 312 22.97 -1.02 6.32
N THR A 313 22.00 -1.78 6.83
CA THR A 313 21.54 -1.69 8.22
C THR A 313 21.89 -2.95 9.01
N ARG A 314 22.54 -2.79 10.17
CA ARG A 314 22.66 -3.85 11.18
C ARG A 314 21.75 -3.48 12.36
N ALA A 315 20.54 -4.04 12.38
CA ALA A 315 19.60 -3.89 13.49
C ALA A 315 19.40 -5.24 14.22
N PRO A 316 20.47 -5.77 14.88
CA PRO A 316 20.36 -7.01 15.61
C PRO A 316 19.32 -6.85 16.73
N GLY A 317 18.45 -7.83 16.89
CA GLY A 317 17.49 -7.81 17.99
C GLY A 317 16.23 -6.97 17.75
N ASN A 318 16.00 -6.42 16.56
CA ASN A 318 14.85 -5.55 16.29
C ASN A 318 13.57 -6.36 15.98
N PRO A 319 12.50 -6.30 16.82
CA PRO A 319 11.24 -6.99 16.57
C PRO A 319 10.51 -6.49 15.31
N PHE A 320 10.65 -5.20 14.97
CA PHE A 320 10.05 -4.65 13.75
C PHE A 320 10.66 -5.25 12.48
N LEU A 321 11.98 -5.47 12.48
CA LEU A 321 12.65 -6.14 11.38
C LEU A 321 12.16 -7.59 11.25
N LEU A 322 12.01 -8.31 12.37
CA LEU A 322 11.46 -9.66 12.36
C LEU A 322 10.04 -9.69 11.78
N TRP A 323 9.20 -8.74 12.19
CA TRP A 323 7.83 -8.60 11.69
C TRP A 323 7.80 -8.37 10.17
N LEU A 324 8.63 -7.46 9.64
CA LEU A 324 8.75 -7.21 8.20
C LEU A 324 9.15 -8.46 7.44
N LEU A 325 10.22 -9.13 7.88
CA LEU A 325 10.74 -10.33 7.22
C LEU A 325 9.73 -11.48 7.22
N LEU A 326 9.00 -11.65 8.33
CA LEU A 326 7.94 -12.64 8.42
C LEU A 326 6.77 -12.29 7.50
N MET A 327 6.38 -11.01 7.38
CA MET A 327 5.35 -10.61 6.41
C MET A 327 5.78 -10.86 4.97
N GLY A 328 7.05 -10.64 4.63
CA GLY A 328 7.60 -11.00 3.31
C GLY A 328 7.53 -12.51 3.06
N LEU A 329 7.90 -13.32 4.04
CA LEU A 329 7.82 -14.77 3.97
C LEU A 329 6.38 -15.29 3.84
N VAL A 330 5.47 -14.73 4.63
CA VAL A 330 4.03 -15.04 4.56
C VAL A 330 3.50 -14.67 3.18
N GLY A 331 3.85 -13.49 2.66
CA GLY A 331 3.50 -13.04 1.32
C GLY A 331 3.94 -14.01 0.22
N CYS A 332 5.09 -14.66 0.37
CA CYS A 332 5.57 -15.67 -0.58
C CYS A 332 4.69 -16.93 -0.65
N HIS A 333 3.90 -17.21 0.39
CA HIS A 333 3.05 -18.40 0.51
C HIS A 333 1.56 -18.14 0.25
N THR A 334 1.16 -16.88 0.00
CA THR A 334 -0.25 -16.48 -0.11
C THR A 334 -0.69 -16.09 -1.52
N SER A 335 0.16 -16.30 -2.53
CA SER A 335 -0.08 -15.80 -3.89
C SER A 335 -1.16 -16.56 -4.69
N SER A 336 -1.67 -17.71 -4.23
CA SER A 336 -2.64 -18.52 -5.01
C SER A 336 -3.87 -18.95 -4.21
N LYS A 337 -5.02 -18.96 -4.88
CA LYS A 337 -6.30 -19.47 -4.37
C LYS A 337 -6.37 -21.01 -4.40
N ASP A 338 -5.56 -21.65 -5.23
CA ASP A 338 -5.53 -23.11 -5.39
C ASP A 338 -4.33 -23.70 -4.65
N GLU A 339 -4.59 -24.32 -3.49
CA GLU A 339 -3.57 -25.03 -2.70
C GLU A 339 -2.81 -26.08 -3.55
N ALA A 340 -3.46 -26.64 -4.58
CA ALA A 340 -2.90 -27.66 -5.48
C ALA A 340 -1.89 -27.12 -6.51
N ASN A 341 -1.92 -25.82 -6.84
CA ASN A 341 -1.07 -25.21 -7.87
C ASN A 341 -0.25 -24.01 -7.34
N SER A 342 -0.14 -23.85 -6.02
CA SER A 342 0.62 -22.77 -5.41
C SER A 342 2.12 -22.91 -5.75
N THR A 343 2.56 -22.20 -6.79
CA THR A 343 3.98 -22.04 -7.06
C THR A 343 4.53 -21.10 -6.00
N ILE A 344 5.35 -21.64 -5.12
CA ILE A 344 6.06 -20.89 -4.10
C ILE A 344 6.82 -19.73 -4.76
N HIS A 345 6.70 -18.52 -4.21
CA HIS A 345 7.34 -17.35 -4.79
C HIS A 345 8.88 -17.50 -4.78
N PRO A 346 9.62 -17.07 -5.83
CA PRO A 346 11.08 -17.21 -5.89
C PRO A 346 11.84 -16.58 -4.71
N SER A 347 11.26 -15.56 -4.06
CA SER A 347 11.86 -14.88 -2.91
C SER A 347 11.75 -15.65 -1.58
N THR A 348 11.16 -16.84 -1.59
CA THR A 348 10.94 -17.63 -0.37
C THR A 348 12.24 -17.97 0.34
N GLU A 349 13.26 -18.42 -0.39
CA GLU A 349 14.55 -18.79 0.20
C GLU A 349 15.23 -17.60 0.89
N PHE A 350 15.18 -16.42 0.27
CA PHE A 350 15.68 -15.17 0.84
C PHE A 350 14.99 -14.87 2.18
N PHE A 351 13.65 -14.79 2.17
CA PHE A 351 12.91 -14.43 3.38
C PHE A 351 13.02 -15.50 4.47
N GLN A 352 13.04 -16.78 4.13
CA GLN A 352 13.29 -17.86 5.10
C GLN A 352 14.66 -17.69 5.78
N THR A 353 15.69 -17.44 4.98
CA THR A 353 17.06 -17.25 5.50
C THR A 353 17.15 -15.99 6.38
N ALA A 354 16.52 -14.89 5.96
CA ALA A 354 16.48 -13.66 6.73
C ALA A 354 15.71 -13.80 8.05
N VAL A 355 14.53 -14.45 8.04
CA VAL A 355 13.76 -14.75 9.25
C VAL A 355 14.57 -15.61 10.21
N ARG A 356 15.20 -16.70 9.72
CA ARG A 356 16.03 -17.59 10.54
C ARG A 356 17.22 -16.86 11.15
N ARG A 357 17.85 -15.97 10.39
CA ARG A 357 18.96 -15.15 10.90
C ARG A 357 18.48 -14.21 12.00
N GLN A 358 17.40 -13.48 11.75
CA GLN A 358 16.86 -12.52 12.73
C GLN A 358 16.37 -13.21 14.00
N SER A 359 15.74 -14.39 13.89
CA SER A 359 15.31 -15.17 15.05
C SER A 359 16.48 -15.61 15.92
N ARG A 360 17.61 -16.03 15.30
CA ARG A 360 18.85 -16.36 16.01
C ARG A 360 19.47 -15.14 16.68
N GLU A 361 19.50 -13.99 16.01
CA GLU A 361 20.00 -12.73 16.58
C GLU A 361 19.15 -12.26 17.78
N MET A 362 17.85 -12.58 17.79
CA MET A 362 16.91 -12.31 18.89
C MET A 362 16.84 -13.42 19.95
N ALA A 363 17.58 -14.52 19.78
CA ALA A 363 17.52 -15.72 20.64
C ALA A 363 16.10 -16.33 20.78
N ILE A 364 15.28 -16.24 19.72
CA ILE A 364 13.94 -16.82 19.66
C ILE A 364 14.04 -18.29 19.25
N LEU A 365 13.58 -19.18 20.12
CA LEU A 365 13.71 -20.64 19.96
C LEU A 365 12.40 -21.32 19.54
N CYS A 366 11.26 -20.70 19.81
CA CYS A 366 9.94 -21.30 19.55
C CYS A 366 8.92 -20.25 19.13
N TRP A 367 7.81 -20.72 18.55
CA TRP A 367 6.73 -19.84 18.09
C TRP A 367 6.13 -18.94 19.19
N PRO A 368 5.90 -19.39 20.45
CA PRO A 368 5.42 -18.50 21.50
C PRO A 368 6.32 -17.28 21.76
N GLN A 369 7.64 -17.46 21.76
CA GLN A 369 8.60 -16.36 21.89
C GLN A 369 8.59 -15.43 20.66
N ALA A 370 8.44 -16.00 19.47
CA ALA A 370 8.27 -15.23 18.24
C ALA A 370 7.00 -14.38 18.32
N LEU A 371 5.90 -14.95 18.80
CA LEU A 371 4.62 -14.29 18.96
C LEU A 371 4.71 -13.10 19.93
N GLU A 372 5.40 -13.27 21.06
CA GLU A 372 5.68 -12.17 22.01
C GLU A 372 6.41 -11.02 21.30
N SER A 373 7.47 -11.33 20.55
CA SER A 373 8.23 -10.33 19.79
C SER A 373 7.40 -9.67 18.67
N LEU A 374 6.55 -10.42 17.98
CA LEU A 374 5.66 -9.89 16.94
C LEU A 374 4.58 -8.99 17.53
N ALA A 375 4.06 -9.32 18.73
CA ALA A 375 3.09 -8.52 19.46
C ALA A 375 3.67 -7.18 19.94
N GLU A 376 4.99 -7.11 20.20
CA GLU A 376 5.69 -5.83 20.41
C GLU A 376 5.60 -4.90 19.19
N VAL A 377 5.32 -5.42 18.00
CA VAL A 377 5.07 -4.63 16.78
C VAL A 377 3.58 -4.52 16.55
N VAL A 378 2.95 -5.58 16.03
CA VAL A 378 1.51 -5.70 15.90
C VAL A 378 1.16 -7.16 15.60
N TRP A 379 0.30 -7.75 16.42
CA TRP A 379 -0.24 -9.08 16.23
C TRP A 379 -1.60 -9.22 16.95
N PRO A 380 -2.59 -9.94 16.41
CA PRO A 380 -3.86 -10.19 17.10
C PRO A 380 -3.68 -11.03 18.38
N THR A 381 -4.45 -10.71 19.42
CA THR A 381 -4.51 -11.44 20.70
C THR A 381 -5.35 -12.72 20.63
N SER A 382 -6.39 -12.72 19.80
CA SER A 382 -7.18 -13.88 19.43
C SER A 382 -6.42 -14.73 18.41
N HIS A 383 -6.55 -16.05 18.49
CA HIS A 383 -5.86 -16.96 17.58
C HIS A 383 -6.40 -16.77 16.16
N GLY A 384 -5.81 -15.84 15.39
CA GLY A 384 -6.13 -15.62 13.97
C GLY A 384 -5.73 -16.83 13.12
N ARG A 385 -5.26 -16.62 11.88
CA ARG A 385 -4.61 -17.69 11.08
C ARG A 385 -3.25 -18.16 11.67
N GLY A 386 -3.09 -18.13 12.99
CA GLY A 386 -1.88 -18.48 13.73
C GLY A 386 -1.31 -19.82 13.30
N GLY A 387 -2.14 -20.85 13.12
CA GLY A 387 -1.66 -22.17 12.69
C GLY A 387 -1.07 -22.22 11.27
N PHE A 388 -1.39 -21.29 10.37
CA PHE A 388 -0.72 -21.18 9.06
C PHE A 388 0.64 -20.49 9.21
N VAL A 389 0.68 -19.36 9.90
CA VAL A 389 1.91 -18.58 10.08
C VAL A 389 2.91 -19.36 10.94
N GLU A 390 2.46 -20.03 11.99
CA GLU A 390 3.27 -20.90 12.83
C GLU A 390 3.96 -21.97 11.98
N LYS A 391 3.23 -22.65 11.09
CA LYS A 391 3.84 -23.62 10.15
C LYS A 391 4.88 -22.99 9.23
N VAL A 392 4.62 -21.78 8.75
CA VAL A 392 5.57 -21.03 7.89
C VAL A 392 6.84 -20.66 8.69
N TRP A 393 6.67 -20.18 9.91
CA TRP A 393 7.75 -19.88 10.85
C TRP A 393 8.58 -21.12 11.18
N GLU A 394 7.94 -22.20 11.64
CA GLU A 394 8.57 -23.46 12.01
C GLU A 394 9.41 -24.02 10.87
N ARG A 395 8.89 -24.03 9.63
CA ARG A 395 9.66 -24.47 8.45
C ARG A 395 10.90 -23.61 8.21
N ALA A 396 10.79 -22.30 8.40
CA ALA A 396 11.92 -21.39 8.21
C ALA A 396 13.01 -21.60 9.27
N VAL A 397 12.64 -21.79 10.54
CA VAL A 397 13.61 -21.91 11.64
C VAL A 397 14.16 -23.33 11.84
N SER A 398 13.43 -24.38 11.41
CA SER A 398 13.83 -25.79 11.56
C SER A 398 14.81 -26.31 10.51
N THR A 399 14.97 -25.59 9.39
CA THR A 399 15.89 -26.00 8.32
C THR A 399 17.33 -25.66 8.71
N GLU A 400 18.00 -26.63 9.35
CA GLU A 400 19.46 -26.74 9.39
C GLU A 400 19.94 -27.40 8.09
N TYR A 401 20.83 -26.73 7.35
CA TYR A 401 21.69 -27.36 6.36
C TYR A 401 23.14 -27.16 6.78
#